data_AF-A0A615WA00-F1
#
_entry.id   AF-A0A615WA00-F1
#
_cell.length_a   1.000
_cell.length_b   1.000
_cell.length_c   1.000
_cell.angle_alpha   90.00
_cell.angle_beta   90.00
_cell.angle_gamma   90.00
#
_symmetry.space_group_name_H-M   'P 1'
#
loop_
_entity.id
_entity.type
_entity.pdbx_description
1 polymer ?
#
loop_
_entity_poly.entity_id
_entity_poly.type
_entity_poly.pdbx_seq_one_letter_code
_entity_poly.pdbx_strand_id
1 'polypeptide(L)'
;MTAKFRSLLPPGAFHEERAQEQASAEQIATLDTNMVRKSKNPDTCPAHLLPWLAWEHAVDFWDDGWTEAQKRQVIRDAAYVHQHRGTAGAVRRSLGSINLPTTVVEWWEEEPRAAPYTFRIEVQSSEVVSDALYHQIRQLTDRAKNLRSYLSKIDVMANVGMDGAFYISGATTSHIDVDIFAGGSHG
;
A
#
# COMPACT_ATOMS: atom_id res chain seq x y z
N MET A 1 -40.83 2.66 -11.93
CA MET A 1 -41.96 1.70 -11.91
C MET A 1 -42.21 1.30 -10.47
N THR A 2 -43.27 1.82 -9.85
CA THR A 2 -43.63 1.51 -8.46
C THR A 2 -44.00 0.03 -8.39
N ALA A 3 -43.26 -0.76 -7.61
CA ALA A 3 -43.55 -2.18 -7.44
C ALA A 3 -44.97 -2.31 -6.88
N LYS A 4 -45.85 -3.02 -7.60
CA LYS A 4 -47.24 -3.21 -7.20
C LYS A 4 -47.28 -4.05 -5.92
N PHE A 5 -47.79 -3.47 -4.82
CA PHE A 5 -47.95 -4.17 -3.55
C PHE A 5 -48.81 -5.43 -3.73
N ARG A 6 -48.27 -6.60 -3.34
CA ARG A 6 -48.95 -7.88 -3.46
C ARG A 6 -49.49 -8.29 -2.10
N SER A 7 -50.78 -8.07 -1.90
CA SER A 7 -51.51 -8.45 -0.69
C SER A 7 -51.46 -9.97 -0.47
N LEU A 8 -51.21 -10.38 0.77
CA LEU A 8 -51.29 -11.74 1.29
C LEU A 8 -52.70 -12.07 1.80
N LEU A 9 -53.57 -11.07 1.95
CA LEU A 9 -54.95 -11.25 2.37
C LEU A 9 -55.79 -11.92 1.26
N PRO A 10 -56.83 -12.68 1.64
CA PRO A 10 -57.73 -13.29 0.66
C PRO A 10 -58.49 -12.23 -0.17
N PRO A 11 -58.99 -12.59 -1.37
CA PRO A 11 -59.69 -11.65 -2.25
C PRO A 11 -60.92 -10.95 -1.63
N GLY A 12 -61.52 -11.54 -0.60
CA GLY A 12 -62.67 -10.99 0.12
C GLY A 12 -62.35 -10.00 1.25
N ALA A 13 -61.07 -9.70 1.50
CA ALA A 13 -60.68 -8.77 2.56
C ALA A 13 -61.15 -7.33 2.30
N PHE A 14 -61.52 -6.63 3.38
CA PHE A 14 -62.01 -5.26 3.34
C PHE A 14 -60.91 -4.27 2.96
N HIS A 15 -61.32 -3.05 2.58
CA HIS A 15 -60.38 -2.02 2.14
C HIS A 15 -59.44 -1.58 3.26
N GLU A 16 -59.96 -1.43 4.48
CA GLU A 16 -59.21 -1.02 5.67
C GLU A 16 -58.17 -2.07 6.06
N GLU A 17 -58.53 -3.35 5.97
CA GLU A 17 -57.61 -4.47 6.25
C GLU A 17 -56.41 -4.46 5.27
N ARG A 18 -56.66 -4.20 3.98
CA ARG A 18 -55.60 -4.06 2.98
C ARG A 18 -54.75 -2.81 3.19
N ALA A 19 -55.36 -1.70 3.60
CA ALA A 19 -54.64 -0.48 3.91
C ALA A 19 -53.69 -0.68 5.10
N GLN A 20 -54.15 -1.39 6.14
CA GLN A 20 -53.34 -1.72 7.31
C GLN A 20 -52.22 -2.71 6.98
N GLU A 21 -52.50 -3.72 6.15
CA GLU A 21 -51.48 -4.64 5.63
C GLU A 21 -50.39 -3.89 4.85
N GLN A 22 -50.78 -3.04 3.91
CA GLN A 22 -49.86 -2.26 3.10
C GLN A 22 -48.99 -1.34 3.96
N ALA A 23 -49.59 -0.58 4.88
CA ALA A 23 -48.85 0.31 5.78
C ALA A 23 -47.82 -0.44 6.64
N SER A 24 -48.16 -1.65 7.10
CA SER A 24 -47.27 -2.49 7.91
C SER A 24 -46.15 -3.11 7.06
N ALA A 25 -46.48 -3.56 5.84
CA ALA A 25 -45.54 -4.26 4.97
C ALA A 25 -44.59 -3.31 4.20
N GLU A 26 -45.01 -2.07 3.92
CA GLU A 26 -44.15 -1.06 3.27
C GLU A 26 -42.88 -0.81 4.07
N GLN A 27 -42.97 -0.68 5.39
CA GLN A 27 -41.80 -0.49 6.26
C GLN A 27 -40.80 -1.64 6.11
N ILE A 28 -41.28 -2.89 6.07
CA ILE A 28 -40.44 -4.08 5.89
C ILE A 28 -39.84 -4.11 4.47
N ALA A 29 -40.64 -3.80 3.44
CA ALA A 29 -40.22 -3.80 2.05
C ALA A 29 -39.20 -2.70 1.73
N THR A 30 -39.21 -1.59 2.48
CA THR A 30 -38.22 -0.51 2.33
C THR A 30 -36.85 -0.85 2.91
N LEU A 31 -36.74 -1.86 3.78
CA LEU A 31 -35.45 -2.29 4.32
C LEU A 31 -34.60 -2.90 3.20
N ASP A 32 -33.39 -2.38 3.05
CA ASP A 32 -32.42 -2.93 2.10
C ASP A 32 -31.88 -4.27 2.61
N THR A 33 -32.55 -5.36 2.24
CA THR A 33 -32.14 -6.73 2.57
C THR A 33 -30.78 -7.10 1.98
N ASN A 34 -30.30 -6.37 0.97
CA ASN A 34 -28.97 -6.59 0.40
C ASN A 34 -27.85 -5.94 1.21
N MET A 35 -28.14 -5.16 2.26
CA MET A 35 -27.12 -4.49 3.07
C MET A 35 -26.06 -5.46 3.62
N VAL A 36 -26.47 -6.66 4.03
CA VAL A 36 -25.57 -7.72 4.51
C VAL A 36 -24.61 -8.21 3.42
N ARG A 37 -25.08 -8.28 2.17
CA ARG A 37 -24.21 -8.63 1.03
C ARG A 37 -23.30 -7.48 0.65
N LYS A 38 -23.82 -6.25 0.68
CA LYS A 38 -23.06 -5.03 0.38
C LYS A 38 -21.90 -4.86 1.34
N SER A 39 -22.10 -5.09 2.64
CA SER A 39 -21.05 -4.95 3.65
C SER A 39 -19.90 -5.95 3.52
N LYS A 40 -20.14 -7.09 2.87
CA LYS A 40 -19.14 -8.14 2.61
C LYS A 40 -18.39 -7.99 1.29
N ASN A 41 -18.72 -6.99 0.47
CA ASN A 41 -18.05 -6.74 -0.80
C ASN A 41 -17.25 -5.42 -0.73
N PRO A 42 -15.93 -5.44 -0.95
CA PRO A 42 -15.08 -4.25 -0.90
C PRO A 42 -15.49 -3.11 -1.83
N ASP A 43 -16.23 -3.36 -2.91
CA ASP A 43 -16.65 -2.31 -3.86
C ASP A 43 -17.98 -1.65 -3.46
N THR A 44 -18.86 -2.39 -2.78
CA THR A 44 -20.21 -1.91 -2.41
C THR A 44 -20.38 -1.62 -0.93
N CYS A 45 -19.41 -1.99 -0.10
CA CYS A 45 -19.46 -1.80 1.34
C CYS A 45 -19.51 -0.31 1.70
N PRO A 46 -20.39 0.14 2.61
CA PRO A 46 -20.36 1.51 3.10
C PRO A 46 -18.98 1.90 3.66
N ALA A 47 -18.50 3.11 3.36
CA ALA A 47 -17.14 3.53 3.70
C ALA A 47 -16.80 3.40 5.20
N HIS A 48 -17.76 3.67 6.08
CA HIS A 48 -17.60 3.56 7.54
C HIS A 48 -17.45 2.11 8.03
N LEU A 49 -17.80 1.11 7.22
CA LEU A 49 -17.64 -0.31 7.54
C LEU A 49 -16.35 -0.92 6.97
N LEU A 50 -15.62 -0.19 6.12
CA LEU A 50 -14.37 -0.67 5.52
C LEU A 50 -13.32 -1.11 6.55
N PRO A 51 -13.11 -0.44 7.69
CA PRO A 51 -12.14 -0.90 8.70
C PRO A 51 -12.49 -2.28 9.28
N TRP A 52 -13.79 -2.55 9.48
CA TRP A 52 -14.26 -3.84 9.99
C TRP A 52 -14.12 -4.93 8.94
N LEU A 53 -14.40 -4.60 7.68
CA LEU A 53 -14.18 -5.52 6.56
C LEU A 53 -12.68 -5.83 6.40
N ALA A 54 -11.80 -4.83 6.55
CA ALA A 54 -10.36 -5.03 6.52
C ALA A 54 -9.87 -5.94 7.66
N TRP A 55 -10.42 -5.77 8.86
CA TRP A 55 -10.15 -6.65 9.99
C TRP A 55 -10.57 -8.10 9.70
N GLU A 56 -11.77 -8.31 9.14
CA GLU A 56 -12.26 -9.64 8.74
C GLU A 56 -11.36 -10.29 7.67
N HIS A 57 -10.85 -9.49 6.73
CA HIS A 57 -9.90 -9.94 5.72
C HIS A 57 -8.46 -10.06 6.21
N ALA A 58 -8.19 -9.88 7.51
CA ALA A 58 -6.87 -9.95 8.14
C ALA A 58 -5.80 -9.06 7.46
N VAL A 59 -6.22 -7.87 7.01
CA VAL A 59 -5.33 -6.89 6.39
C VAL A 59 -4.20 -6.53 7.37
N ASP A 60 -2.96 -6.66 6.91
CA ASP A 60 -1.78 -6.51 7.77
C ASP A 60 -1.58 -5.05 8.25
N PHE A 61 -1.74 -4.07 7.36
CA PHE A 61 -1.54 -2.66 7.66
C PHE A 61 -2.76 -1.86 7.21
N TRP A 62 -3.22 -0.99 8.09
CA TRP A 62 -4.39 -0.14 7.86
C TRP A 62 -4.10 1.27 8.35
N ASP A 63 -4.41 2.26 7.52
CA ASP A 63 -4.28 3.67 7.85
C ASP A 63 -5.62 4.37 7.61
N ASP A 64 -6.09 5.07 8.63
CA ASP A 64 -7.36 5.80 8.58
C ASP A 64 -7.27 7.06 7.71
N GLY A 65 -6.07 7.60 7.46
CA GLY A 65 -5.83 8.72 6.57
C GLY A 65 -5.90 8.37 5.08
N TRP A 66 -5.98 7.09 4.72
CA TRP A 66 -6.09 6.66 3.33
C TRP A 66 -7.41 7.09 2.67
N THR A 67 -7.32 7.35 1.36
CA THR A 67 -8.50 7.54 0.51
C THR A 67 -9.35 6.29 0.50
N GLU A 68 -10.65 6.45 0.24
CA GLU A 68 -11.56 5.31 0.17
C GLU A 68 -11.14 4.30 -0.90
N ALA A 69 -10.62 4.77 -2.04
CA ALA A 69 -10.11 3.91 -3.10
C ALA A 69 -8.94 3.04 -2.63
N GLN A 70 -7.99 3.60 -1.88
CA GLN A 70 -6.87 2.86 -1.30
C GLN A 70 -7.37 1.81 -0.31
N LYS A 71 -8.25 2.20 0.62
CA LYS A 71 -8.86 1.30 1.61
C LYS A 71 -9.52 0.09 0.92
N ARG A 72 -10.31 0.33 -0.14
CA ARG A 72 -10.96 -0.73 -0.92
C ARG A 72 -9.95 -1.58 -1.69
N GLN A 73 -8.89 -0.98 -2.24
CA GLN A 73 -7.85 -1.71 -2.96
C GLN A 73 -7.10 -2.69 -2.06
N VAL A 74 -6.69 -2.25 -0.86
CA VAL A 74 -5.98 -3.11 0.10
C VAL A 74 -6.81 -4.32 0.49
N ILE A 75 -8.12 -4.14 0.72
CA ILE A 75 -9.02 -5.26 1.04
C ILE A 75 -9.13 -6.24 -0.13
N ARG A 76 -9.23 -5.74 -1.38
CA ARG A 76 -9.27 -6.59 -2.58
C ARG A 76 -7.98 -7.40 -2.76
N ASP A 77 -6.84 -6.78 -2.49
CA ASP A 77 -5.53 -7.42 -2.64
C ASP A 77 -5.19 -8.39 -1.50
N ALA A 78 -5.84 -8.26 -0.33
CA ALA A 78 -5.53 -9.05 0.87
C ALA A 78 -5.53 -10.56 0.60
N ALA A 79 -6.56 -11.08 -0.08
CA ALA A 79 -6.67 -12.50 -0.40
C ALA A 79 -5.50 -13.00 -1.25
N TYR A 80 -5.10 -12.23 -2.26
CA TYR A 80 -3.96 -12.57 -3.12
C TYR A 80 -2.65 -12.54 -2.34
N VAL A 81 -2.42 -11.49 -1.56
CA VAL A 81 -1.22 -11.34 -0.73
C VAL A 81 -1.10 -12.50 0.25
N HIS A 82 -2.19 -12.86 0.94
CA HIS A 82 -2.21 -13.97 1.89
C HIS A 82 -1.91 -15.32 1.24
N GLN A 83 -2.47 -15.60 0.06
CA GLN A 83 -2.21 -16.84 -0.67
C GLN A 83 -0.78 -16.96 -1.20
N HIS A 84 -0.13 -15.82 -1.49
CA HIS A 84 1.18 -15.80 -2.15
C HIS A 84 2.30 -15.24 -1.25
N ARG A 85 2.09 -15.17 0.08
CA ARG A 85 3.10 -14.68 1.02
C ARG A 85 4.43 -15.39 0.80
N GLY A 86 5.49 -14.62 0.83
CA GLY A 86 6.84 -15.11 0.59
C GLY A 86 7.32 -15.07 -0.86
N THR A 87 6.47 -14.63 -1.79
CA THR A 87 6.84 -14.41 -3.19
C THR A 87 7.11 -12.93 -3.48
N ALA A 88 7.94 -12.64 -4.48
CA ALA A 88 8.14 -11.27 -4.97
C ALA A 88 6.82 -10.64 -5.46
N GLY A 89 5.89 -11.45 -5.97
CA GLY A 89 4.55 -11.01 -6.38
C GLY A 89 3.71 -10.49 -5.21
N ALA A 90 3.75 -11.16 -4.06
CA ALA A 90 3.08 -10.67 -2.85
C ALA A 90 3.70 -9.37 -2.35
N VAL A 91 5.04 -9.25 -2.33
CA VAL A 91 5.72 -8.00 -1.94
C VAL A 91 5.30 -6.85 -2.85
N ARG A 92 5.33 -7.03 -4.19
CA ARG A 92 4.91 -6.01 -5.16
C ARG A 92 3.45 -5.58 -4.95
N ARG A 93 2.54 -6.53 -4.70
CA ARG A 93 1.12 -6.24 -4.44
C ARG A 93 0.90 -5.50 -3.11
N SER A 94 1.60 -5.90 -2.05
CA SER A 94 1.53 -5.22 -0.75
C SER A 94 1.99 -3.76 -0.83
N LEU A 95 3.03 -3.50 -1.62
CA LEU A 95 3.52 -2.14 -1.87
C LEU A 95 2.58 -1.30 -2.72
N GLY A 96 1.70 -1.91 -3.52
CA GLY A 96 0.69 -1.19 -4.32
C GLY A 96 -0.35 -0.40 -3.52
N SER A 97 -0.42 -0.61 -2.20
CA SER A 97 -1.20 0.23 -1.28
C SER A 97 -0.61 1.63 -1.11
N ILE A 98 0.70 1.76 -1.34
CA ILE A 98 1.41 3.03 -1.33
C ILE A 98 1.18 3.71 -2.67
N ASN A 99 0.81 4.99 -2.65
CA ASN A 99 0.53 5.76 -3.86
C ASN A 99 1.82 6.23 -4.58
N LEU A 100 2.86 5.39 -4.61
CA LEU A 100 4.14 5.67 -5.22
C LEU A 100 4.53 4.50 -6.13
N PRO A 101 5.10 4.75 -7.31
CA PRO A 101 5.64 3.69 -8.14
C PRO A 101 6.77 2.96 -7.39
N THR A 102 6.56 1.68 -7.11
CA THR A 102 7.55 0.83 -6.45
C THR A 102 7.99 -0.31 -7.35
N THR A 103 9.29 -0.56 -7.43
CA THR A 103 9.89 -1.69 -8.14
C THR A 103 10.66 -2.56 -7.15
N VAL A 104 10.43 -3.86 -7.19
CA VAL A 104 11.20 -4.84 -6.42
C VAL A 104 12.25 -5.44 -7.35
N VAL A 105 13.52 -5.22 -7.03
CA VAL A 105 14.69 -5.70 -7.78
C VAL A 105 15.38 -6.79 -6.97
N GLU A 106 15.50 -7.97 -7.56
CA GLU A 106 16.14 -9.13 -6.92
C GLU A 106 17.67 -9.13 -7.15
N TRP A 107 18.44 -9.75 -6.25
CA TRP A 107 19.91 -9.72 -6.32
C TRP A 107 20.53 -10.21 -7.64
N TRP A 108 19.83 -11.08 -8.38
CA TRP A 108 20.27 -11.60 -9.67
C TRP A 108 19.96 -10.67 -10.85
N GLU A 109 19.10 -9.66 -10.66
CA GLU A 109 18.74 -8.65 -11.65
C GLU A 109 19.69 -7.44 -11.60
N GLU A 110 20.51 -7.32 -10.54
CA GLU A 110 21.51 -6.25 -10.41
C GLU A 110 22.80 -6.54 -11.18
N GLU A 111 23.41 -5.47 -11.70
CA GLU A 111 24.73 -5.47 -12.32
C GLU A 111 25.64 -4.44 -11.62
N PRO A 112 26.68 -4.88 -10.87
CA PRO A 112 27.06 -6.26 -10.55
C PRO A 112 26.05 -6.95 -9.60
N ARG A 113 25.99 -8.29 -9.65
CA ARG A 113 25.08 -9.08 -8.80
C ARG A 113 25.29 -8.80 -7.32
N ALA A 114 24.20 -8.54 -6.61
CA ALA A 114 24.21 -8.34 -5.17
C ALA A 114 24.38 -9.65 -4.39
N ALA A 115 24.44 -9.56 -3.05
CA ALA A 115 24.58 -10.72 -2.18
C ALA A 115 23.39 -11.69 -2.36
N PRO A 116 23.62 -13.02 -2.39
CA PRO A 116 22.54 -14.00 -2.53
C PRO A 116 21.46 -13.83 -1.47
N TYR A 117 20.19 -14.07 -1.87
CA TYR A 117 19.01 -13.95 -1.01
C TYR A 117 18.70 -12.53 -0.54
N THR A 118 19.19 -11.53 -1.26
CA THR A 118 18.84 -10.12 -1.01
C THR A 118 17.97 -9.56 -2.11
N PHE A 119 17.18 -8.56 -1.77
CA PHE A 119 16.44 -7.76 -2.73
C PHE A 119 16.38 -6.32 -2.23
N ARG A 120 16.21 -5.38 -3.15
CA ARG A 120 15.96 -3.97 -2.82
C ARG A 120 14.64 -3.52 -3.37
N ILE A 121 14.11 -2.47 -2.74
CA ILE A 121 12.90 -1.81 -3.20
C ILE A 121 13.29 -0.44 -3.70
N GLU A 122 13.01 -0.16 -4.95
CA GLU A 122 13.09 1.17 -5.53
C GLU A 122 11.73 1.85 -5.39
N VAL A 123 11.72 3.05 -4.84
CA VAL A 123 10.53 3.88 -4.69
C VAL A 123 10.76 5.17 -5.44
N GLN A 124 9.92 5.45 -6.43
CA GLN A 124 9.94 6.73 -7.13
C GLN A 124 9.05 7.71 -6.38
N SER A 125 9.62 8.84 -5.97
CA SER A 125 8.89 9.91 -5.28
C SER A 125 9.17 11.25 -5.94
N SER A 126 8.18 12.12 -6.03
CA SER A 126 8.38 13.54 -6.40
C SER A 126 8.73 14.41 -5.19
N GLU A 127 8.47 13.91 -3.99
CA GLU A 127 8.62 14.65 -2.72
C GLU A 127 9.64 13.97 -1.81
N VAL A 128 10.13 14.72 -0.81
CA VAL A 128 11.04 14.21 0.22
C VAL A 128 10.34 13.08 0.97
N VAL A 129 10.96 11.89 0.97
CA VAL A 129 10.43 10.73 1.70
C VAL A 129 10.55 10.97 3.20
N SER A 130 9.42 10.88 3.90
CA SER A 130 9.37 10.96 5.35
C SER A 130 9.80 9.64 6.01
N ASP A 131 10.29 9.73 7.23
CA ASP A 131 10.62 8.56 8.06
C ASP A 131 9.41 7.63 8.27
N ALA A 132 8.21 8.21 8.39
CA ALA A 132 6.97 7.47 8.49
C ALA A 132 6.70 6.59 7.25
N LEU A 133 6.93 7.13 6.05
CA LEU A 133 6.77 6.37 4.81
C LEU A 133 7.79 5.23 4.69
N TYR A 134 9.04 5.49 5.10
CA TYR A 134 10.07 4.45 5.17
C TYR A 134 9.66 3.29 6.08
N HIS A 135 9.20 3.60 7.30
CA HIS A 135 8.70 2.59 8.24
C HIS A 135 7.49 1.82 7.71
N GLN A 136 6.59 2.50 7.01
CA GLN A 136 5.43 1.88 6.36
C GLN A 136 5.85 0.88 5.28
N ILE A 137 6.75 1.27 4.35
CA ILE A 137 7.29 0.38 3.32
C ILE A 137 7.96 -0.84 3.96
N ARG A 138 8.79 -0.59 4.98
CA ARG A 138 9.50 -1.65 5.71
C ARG A 138 8.51 -2.65 6.32
N GLN A 139 7.47 -2.17 7.00
CA GLN A 139 6.47 -3.00 7.66
C GLN A 139 5.64 -3.83 6.66
N LEU A 140 5.18 -3.20 5.57
CA LEU A 140 4.47 -3.88 4.50
C LEU A 140 5.33 -4.98 3.85
N THR A 141 6.60 -4.68 3.60
CA THR A 141 7.55 -5.63 3.03
C THR A 141 7.79 -6.81 3.97
N ASP A 142 8.03 -6.57 5.26
CA ASP A 142 8.28 -7.63 6.23
C ASP A 142 7.10 -8.58 6.42
N ARG A 143 5.87 -8.07 6.33
CA ARG A 143 4.64 -8.87 6.43
C ARG A 143 4.44 -9.77 5.20
N ALA A 144 4.92 -9.34 4.03
CA ALA A 144 4.71 -10.02 2.75
C ALA A 144 5.86 -10.93 2.33
N LYS A 145 7.10 -10.59 2.67
CA LYS A 145 8.31 -11.35 2.28
C LYS A 145 8.42 -12.67 3.04
N ASN A 146 9.25 -13.57 2.54
CA ASN A 146 9.60 -14.80 3.26
C ASN A 146 10.70 -14.51 4.30
N LEU A 147 10.96 -15.48 5.18
CA LEU A 147 12.04 -15.38 6.17
C LEU A 147 13.44 -15.48 5.56
N ARG A 148 13.58 -16.16 4.41
CA ARG A 148 14.85 -16.41 3.73
C ARG A 148 15.41 -15.19 2.98
N SER A 149 14.55 -14.38 2.39
CA SER A 149 14.95 -13.21 1.61
C SER A 149 15.06 -11.98 2.52
N TYR A 150 16.17 -11.27 2.37
CA TYR A 150 16.50 -10.10 3.18
C TYR A 150 16.38 -8.83 2.35
N LEU A 151 15.66 -7.83 2.90
CA LEU A 151 15.64 -6.50 2.32
C LEU A 151 16.99 -5.83 2.60
N SER A 152 17.77 -5.57 1.56
CA SER A 152 19.10 -4.96 1.70
C SER A 152 19.01 -3.44 1.85
N LYS A 153 18.21 -2.79 1.01
CA LYS A 153 18.01 -1.34 1.00
C LYS A 153 16.66 -0.95 0.40
N ILE A 154 16.20 0.25 0.76
CA ILE A 154 15.09 0.94 0.12
C ILE A 154 15.69 2.16 -0.57
N ASP A 155 15.79 2.10 -1.89
CA ASP A 155 16.33 3.19 -2.70
C ASP A 155 15.18 4.13 -3.08
N VAL A 156 15.29 5.39 -2.65
CA VAL A 156 14.34 6.43 -3.04
C VAL A 156 14.91 7.19 -4.21
N MET A 157 14.27 7.05 -5.37
CA MET A 157 14.60 7.83 -6.55
C MET A 157 13.68 9.06 -6.55
N ALA A 158 14.20 10.15 -5.99
CA ALA A 158 13.50 11.41 -6.04
C ALA A 158 13.89 12.17 -7.30
N ASN A 159 12.97 12.31 -8.26
CA ASN A 159 13.13 13.25 -9.36
C ASN A 159 12.71 14.63 -8.83
N VAL A 160 13.46 15.13 -7.84
CA VAL A 160 13.35 16.52 -7.44
C VAL A 160 13.88 17.29 -8.65
N GLY A 161 13.01 17.94 -9.41
CA GLY A 161 13.43 18.91 -10.41
C GLY A 161 14.31 19.93 -9.68
N MET A 162 15.62 19.76 -9.77
CA MET A 162 16.57 20.63 -9.11
C MET A 162 16.68 21.90 -9.93
N ASP A 163 15.75 22.84 -9.74
CA ASP A 163 15.95 24.26 -10.07
C ASP A 163 16.86 24.92 -9.02
N GLY A 164 18.01 24.29 -8.74
CA GLY A 164 18.96 24.72 -7.72
C GLY A 164 20.39 24.68 -8.26
N ALA A 165 21.10 25.80 -8.16
CA ALA A 165 22.50 25.86 -8.52
C ALA A 165 23.34 25.09 -7.47
N PHE A 166 23.96 23.99 -7.89
CA PHE A 166 24.96 23.30 -7.07
C PHE A 166 26.33 23.90 -7.33
N TYR A 167 26.94 24.44 -6.27
CA TYR A 167 28.32 24.94 -6.31
C TYR A 167 29.26 23.89 -5.72
N ILE A 168 30.12 23.32 -6.55
CA ILE A 168 31.21 22.43 -6.14
C ILE A 168 32.51 23.22 -6.28
N SER A 169 33.30 23.29 -5.21
CA SER A 169 34.65 23.87 -5.23
C SER A 169 35.65 22.83 -4.74
N GLY A 170 36.85 22.84 -5.32
CA GLY A 170 37.95 21.98 -4.94
C GLY A 170 39.28 22.69 -5.10
N ALA A 171 40.25 22.38 -4.23
CA ALA A 171 41.63 22.85 -4.34
C ALA A 171 42.57 21.64 -4.31
N THR A 172 43.50 21.58 -5.27
CA THR A 172 44.56 20.57 -5.31
C THR A 172 45.85 21.23 -4.86
N THR A 173 46.37 20.81 -3.70
CA THR A 173 47.71 21.15 -3.26
C THR A 173 48.66 20.01 -3.61
N SER A 174 49.75 20.34 -4.28
CA SER A 174 50.92 19.47 -4.42
C SER A 174 52.05 20.12 -3.64
N HIS A 175 52.75 19.35 -2.81
CA HIS A 175 54.01 19.77 -2.19
C HIS A 175 55.11 18.83 -2.66
N ILE A 176 56.31 19.38 -2.77
CA ILE A 176 57.55 18.64 -3.01
C ILE A 176 58.41 18.87 -1.78
N ASP A 177 58.66 17.81 -1.03
CA ASP A 177 59.68 17.82 0.02
C ASP A 177 61.04 17.51 -0.61
N VAL A 178 62.02 18.37 -0.34
CA VAL A 178 63.42 18.18 -0.73
C VAL A 178 64.25 18.15 0.54
N ASP A 179 64.66 16.94 0.95
CA ASP A 179 65.60 16.75 2.03
C ASP A 179 67.04 17.03 1.54
N ILE A 180 67.61 18.15 1.98
CA ILE A 180 69.03 18.48 1.74
C ILE A 180 69.85 17.89 2.88
N PHE A 181 70.54 16.78 2.61
CA PHE A 181 71.49 16.22 3.55
C PHE A 181 72.71 17.13 3.69
N ALA A 182 73.04 17.52 4.93
CA ALA A 182 74.29 18.20 5.23
C ALA A 182 75.45 17.27 4.84
N GLY A 183 76.29 17.73 3.89
CA GLY A 183 77.40 16.95 3.37
C GLY A 183 78.26 16.38 4.49
N GLY A 184 78.41 15.05 4.49
CA GLY A 184 79.34 14.38 5.38
C GLY A 184 80.75 14.92 5.14
N SER A 185 81.39 15.41 6.20
CA SER A 185 82.82 15.69 6.18
C SER A 185 83.57 14.38 6.09
N HIS A 186 84.27 14.16 4.96
CA HIS A 186 85.36 13.21 4.90
C HIS A 186 86.43 13.59 5.94
N GLY A 187 86.74 12.62 6.81
CA GLY A 187 87.82 12.65 7.80
C GLY A 187 87.89 11.29 8.48
#